data_AF-A0AAU1S8V7-F1
#
_entry.id   AF-A0AAU1S8V7-F1
#
_cell.length_a   1.000
_cell.length_b   1.000
_cell.length_c   1.000
_cell.angle_alpha   90.00
_cell.angle_beta   90.00
_cell.angle_gamma   90.00
#
_symmetry.space_group_name_H-M   'P 1'
#
loop_
_entity.id
_entity.type
_entity.pdbx_description
1 polymer ?
#
loop_
_entity_poly.entity_id
_entity_poly.type
_entity_poly.pdbx_seq_one_letter_code
_entity_poly.pdbx_strand_id
1 'polypeptide(L)'
;MTDSDLSVLRERAENGDENAVDELIELATELDDMSELRRLADKGNTTAADQLIELATERGDMDELRRLSDGGNATATDQLIELATELDDMSELRRLADKGNTTAAEQLMELTAE
;
A
#
# COMPACT_ATOMS: atom_id res chain seq x y z
N MET A 1 20.83 10.07 -11.32
CA MET A 1 20.27 11.16 -10.50
C MET A 1 21.15 11.34 -9.27
N THR A 2 21.40 12.57 -8.81
CA THR A 2 22.13 12.83 -7.55
C THR A 2 21.15 13.13 -6.41
N ASP A 3 21.59 13.02 -5.15
CA ASP A 3 20.79 13.41 -3.98
C ASP A 3 20.35 14.89 -4.04
N SER A 4 21.17 15.73 -4.68
CA SER A 4 20.84 17.15 -4.90
C SER A 4 19.70 17.31 -5.90
N ASP A 5 19.67 16.51 -6.97
CA ASP A 5 18.61 16.55 -7.99
C ASP A 5 17.27 16.09 -7.38
N LEU A 6 17.29 15.01 -6.58
CA LEU A 6 16.12 14.53 -5.84
C LEU A 6 15.58 15.58 -4.86
N SER A 7 16.47 16.29 -4.19
CA SER A 7 16.07 17.32 -3.22
C SER A 7 15.36 18.50 -3.91
N VAL A 8 15.86 18.93 -5.08
CA VAL A 8 15.22 19.98 -5.89
C VAL A 8 13.86 19.50 -6.42
N LEU A 9 13.77 18.25 -6.86
CA LEU A 9 12.52 17.68 -7.35
C LEU A 9 11.47 17.60 -6.23
N ARG A 10 11.86 17.15 -5.03
CA ARG A 10 11.01 17.17 -3.83
C ARG A 10 10.56 18.59 -3.50
N GLU A 11 11.45 19.57 -3.48
CA GLU A 11 11.08 20.97 -3.20
C GLU A 11 10.03 21.49 -4.19
N ARG A 12 10.17 21.20 -5.48
CA ARG A 12 9.18 21.58 -6.50
C ARG A 12 7.83 20.91 -6.24
N ALA A 13 7.83 19.60 -5.98
CA ALA A 13 6.62 18.85 -5.63
C ALA A 13 5.92 19.41 -4.38
N GLU A 14 6.68 19.77 -3.33
CA GLU A 14 6.15 20.42 -2.12
C GLU A 14 5.50 21.78 -2.40
N ASN A 15 5.98 22.49 -3.43
CA ASN A 15 5.43 23.76 -3.87
C ASN A 15 4.25 23.60 -4.85
N GLY A 16 3.74 22.37 -5.06
CA GLY A 16 2.58 22.09 -5.89
C GLY A 16 2.88 21.89 -7.37
N ASP A 17 4.14 21.62 -7.74
CA ASP A 17 4.48 21.24 -9.12
C ASP A 17 4.07 19.78 -9.37
N GLU A 18 2.92 19.59 -10.03
CA GLU A 18 2.37 18.27 -10.34
C GLU A 18 3.32 17.41 -11.20
N ASN A 19 4.06 18.01 -12.14
CA ASN A 19 5.02 17.25 -12.94
C ASN A 19 6.18 16.71 -12.08
N ALA A 20 6.58 17.48 -11.08
CA ALA A 20 7.61 17.02 -10.14
C ALA A 20 7.09 15.90 -9.23
N VAL A 21 5.79 15.90 -8.90
CA VAL A 21 5.14 14.79 -8.19
C VAL A 21 5.13 13.54 -9.07
N ASP A 22 4.70 13.66 -10.32
CA ASP A 22 4.66 12.52 -11.26
C ASP A 22 6.06 11.92 -11.48
N GLU A 23 7.08 12.76 -11.68
CA GLU A 23 8.47 12.34 -11.83
C GLU A 23 9.00 11.63 -10.57
N LEU A 24 8.63 12.10 -9.37
CA LEU A 24 8.98 11.41 -8.12
C LEU A 24 8.31 10.04 -8.00
N ILE A 25 7.06 9.90 -8.43
CA ILE A 25 6.34 8.62 -8.39
C ILE A 25 7.00 7.64 -9.36
N GLU A 26 7.24 8.05 -10.60
CA GLU A 26 7.89 7.21 -11.61
C GLU A 26 9.25 6.72 -11.12
N LEU A 27 10.10 7.63 -10.63
CA LEU A 27 11.40 7.27 -10.09
C LEU A 27 11.31 6.38 -8.85
N ALA A 28 10.37 6.64 -7.95
CA ALA A 28 10.20 5.84 -6.74
C ALA A 28 9.70 4.43 -7.07
N THR A 29 8.81 4.28 -8.04
CA THR A 29 8.38 2.98 -8.57
C THR A 29 9.55 2.24 -9.21
N GLU A 30 10.30 2.87 -10.12
CA GLU A 30 11.43 2.22 -10.81
C GLU A 30 12.54 1.75 -9.86
N LEU A 31 12.72 2.45 -8.74
CA LEU A 31 13.74 2.15 -7.73
C LEU A 31 13.20 1.29 -6.57
N ASP A 32 11.92 0.89 -6.62
CA ASP A 32 11.16 0.31 -5.52
C ASP A 32 11.30 1.07 -4.18
N ASP A 33 11.39 2.41 -4.24
CA ASP A 33 11.47 3.28 -3.08
C ASP A 33 10.09 3.42 -2.42
N MET A 34 9.72 2.38 -1.67
CA MET A 34 8.50 2.37 -0.87
C MET A 34 8.44 3.53 0.14
N SER A 35 9.58 4.08 0.58
CA SER A 35 9.58 5.19 1.53
C SER A 35 9.10 6.48 0.88
N GLU A 36 9.55 6.75 -0.35
CA GLU A 36 9.10 7.91 -1.12
C GLU A 36 7.63 7.75 -1.57
N LEU A 37 7.24 6.56 -2.04
CA LEU A 37 5.84 6.28 -2.39
C LEU A 37 4.91 6.43 -1.16
N ARG A 38 5.32 5.91 0.00
CA ARG A 38 4.59 6.10 1.27
C ARG A 38 4.44 7.57 1.62
N ARG A 39 5.52 8.35 1.51
CA ARG A 39 5.51 9.79 1.80
C ARG A 39 4.52 10.55 0.92
N LEU A 40 4.42 10.19 -0.37
CA LEU A 40 3.50 10.82 -1.32
C LEU A 40 2.06 10.34 -1.10
N ALA A 41 1.85 9.05 -0.83
CA ALA A 41 0.56 8.47 -0.50
C ALA A 41 -0.05 9.08 0.78
N ASP A 42 0.78 9.28 1.82
CA ASP A 42 0.37 9.93 3.08
C ASP A 42 -0.03 11.40 2.88
N LYS A 43 0.37 12.02 1.76
CA LYS A 43 -0.08 13.35 1.33
C LYS A 43 -1.36 13.32 0.49
N GLY A 44 -1.95 12.15 0.32
CA GLY A 44 -3.17 11.94 -0.45
C GLY A 44 -2.93 11.75 -1.95
N ASN A 45 -1.69 11.52 -2.40
CA ASN A 45 -1.47 11.16 -3.80
C ASN A 45 -1.93 9.71 -4.04
N THR A 46 -3.01 9.56 -4.80
CA THR A 46 -3.63 8.25 -5.07
C THR A 46 -2.76 7.37 -5.96
N THR A 47 -2.08 7.93 -6.95
CA THR A 47 -1.19 7.17 -7.83
C THR A 47 -0.03 6.56 -7.05
N ALA A 48 0.57 7.32 -6.13
CA ALA A 48 1.62 6.82 -5.25
C ALA A 48 1.09 5.73 -4.30
N ALA A 49 -0.15 5.86 -3.82
CA ALA A 49 -0.79 4.83 -3.00
C ALA A 49 -1.00 3.54 -3.79
N ASP A 50 -1.46 3.61 -5.03
CA ASP A 50 -1.66 2.45 -5.90
C ASP A 50 -0.33 1.73 -6.17
N GLN A 51 0.73 2.48 -6.51
CA GLN A 51 2.08 1.94 -6.70
C GLN A 51 2.66 1.30 -5.44
N LEU A 52 2.40 1.90 -4.27
CA LEU A 52 2.82 1.35 -3.00
C LEU A 52 2.11 0.02 -2.66
N ILE A 53 0.83 -0.10 -3.01
CA ILE A 53 0.05 -1.33 -2.83
C ILE A 53 0.56 -2.43 -3.74
N GLU A 54 0.84 -2.11 -5.01
CA GLU A 54 1.41 -3.06 -5.98
C GLU A 54 2.72 -3.64 -5.45
N LEU A 55 3.68 -2.78 -5.09
CA LEU A 55 4.97 -3.22 -4.53
C LEU A 55 4.83 -3.96 -3.20
N ALA A 56 3.94 -3.52 -2.31
CA ALA A 56 3.69 -4.21 -1.05
C ALA A 56 3.11 -5.62 -1.27
N THR A 57 2.20 -5.77 -2.24
CA THR A 57 1.64 -7.06 -2.63
C THR A 57 2.73 -7.97 -3.17
N GLU A 58 3.52 -7.51 -4.14
CA GLU A 58 4.58 -8.30 -4.77
C GLU A 58 5.64 -8.77 -3.77
N ARG A 59 5.89 -7.98 -2.73
CA ARG A 59 6.86 -8.29 -1.67
C ARG A 59 6.27 -9.07 -0.51
N GLY A 60 4.94 -9.27 -0.48
CA GLY A 60 4.24 -9.82 0.66
C GLY A 60 4.34 -8.96 1.93
N ASP A 61 4.48 -7.64 1.80
CA ASP A 61 4.54 -6.69 2.91
C ASP A 61 3.15 -6.48 3.53
N MET A 62 2.76 -7.46 4.34
CA MET A 62 1.51 -7.47 5.10
C MET A 62 1.37 -6.26 6.03
N ASP A 63 2.46 -5.75 6.58
CA ASP A 63 2.41 -4.62 7.51
C ASP A 63 2.06 -3.33 6.77
N GLU A 64 2.58 -3.13 5.56
CA GLU A 64 2.21 -1.97 4.75
C GLU A 64 0.77 -2.07 4.20
N LEU A 65 0.37 -3.23 3.71
CA LEU A 65 -1.02 -3.47 3.29
C LEU A 65 -2.00 -3.25 4.46
N ARG A 66 -1.66 -3.75 5.66
CA ARG A 66 -2.43 -3.51 6.88
C ARG A 66 -2.53 -2.03 7.23
N ARG A 67 -1.43 -1.29 7.13
CA ARG A 67 -1.42 0.16 7.41
C ARG A 67 -2.36 0.91 6.46
N LEU A 68 -2.29 0.61 5.17
CA LEU A 68 -3.13 1.24 4.15
C LEU A 68 -4.61 0.84 4.29
N SER A 69 -4.88 -0.44 4.56
CA SER A 69 -6.22 -0.95 4.86
C SER A 69 -6.83 -0.27 6.09
N ASP A 70 -6.06 -0.12 7.16
CA ASP A 70 -6.49 0.58 8.37
C ASP A 70 -6.71 2.09 8.14
N GLY A 71 -6.04 2.65 7.13
CA GLY A 71 -6.29 3.99 6.59
C GLY A 71 -7.54 4.09 5.70
N GLY A 72 -8.25 2.99 5.46
CA GLY A 72 -9.47 2.94 4.65
C GLY A 72 -9.23 2.70 3.16
N ASN A 73 -8.02 2.32 2.74
CA ASN A 73 -7.78 1.95 1.35
C ASN A 73 -8.39 0.57 1.05
N ALA A 74 -9.41 0.55 0.19
CA ALA A 74 -10.14 -0.66 -0.14
C ALA A 74 -9.27 -1.66 -0.92
N THR A 75 -8.51 -1.20 -1.92
CA THR A 75 -7.60 -2.05 -2.71
C THR A 75 -6.57 -2.72 -1.80
N ALA A 76 -5.95 -1.99 -0.87
CA ALA A 76 -5.02 -2.57 0.09
C ALA A 76 -5.68 -3.60 1.02
N THR A 77 -6.95 -3.39 1.35
CA THR A 77 -7.74 -4.34 2.16
C THR A 77 -7.96 -5.64 1.40
N ASP A 78 -8.29 -5.56 0.11
CA ASP A 78 -8.50 -6.74 -0.73
C ASP A 78 -7.21 -7.54 -0.88
N GLN A 79 -6.08 -6.87 -1.17
CA GLN A 79 -4.77 -7.53 -1.27
C GLN A 79 -4.33 -8.16 0.06
N LEU A 80 -4.62 -7.50 1.18
CA LEU A 80 -4.32 -8.04 2.51
C LEU A 80 -5.12 -9.32 2.81
N ILE A 81 -6.39 -9.39 2.37
CA ILE A 81 -7.23 -10.58 2.53
C ILE A 81 -6.72 -11.71 1.66
N GLU A 82 -6.39 -11.44 0.40
CA GLU A 82 -5.83 -12.43 -0.52
C GLU A 82 -4.56 -13.04 0.06
N LEU A 83 -3.60 -12.19 0.44
CA LEU A 83 -2.33 -12.65 1.01
C LEU A 83 -2.50 -13.37 2.36
N ALA A 84 -3.39 -12.88 3.23
CA ALA A 84 -3.70 -13.57 4.48
C ALA A 84 -4.30 -14.96 4.24
N THR A 85 -5.13 -15.12 3.20
CA THR A 85 -5.73 -16.40 2.82
C THR A 85 -4.68 -17.36 2.29
N GLU A 86 -3.82 -16.90 1.38
CA GLU A 86 -2.73 -17.72 0.82
C GLU A 86 -1.74 -18.22 1.87
N LEU A 87 -1.57 -17.47 2.96
CA LEU A 87 -0.67 -17.79 4.07
C LEU A 87 -1.37 -18.49 5.25
N ASP A 88 -2.66 -18.80 5.15
CA ASP A 88 -3.50 -19.30 6.24
C ASP A 88 -3.43 -18.42 7.51
N ASP A 89 -3.24 -17.10 7.37
CA ASP A 89 -3.23 -16.14 8.48
C ASP A 89 -4.65 -15.83 8.96
N MET A 90 -5.20 -16.80 9.69
CA MET A 90 -6.51 -16.69 10.35
C MET A 90 -6.57 -15.52 11.34
N SER A 91 -5.45 -15.06 11.88
CA SER A 91 -5.43 -13.95 12.84
C SER A 91 -5.73 -12.64 12.13
N GLU A 92 -5.13 -12.41 10.95
CA GLU A 92 -5.40 -11.23 10.13
C GLU A 92 -6.81 -11.25 9.55
N LEU A 93 -7.26 -12.39 9.02
CA LEU A 93 -8.64 -12.53 8.52
C LEU A 93 -9.67 -12.27 9.63
N ARG A 94 -9.45 -12.81 10.84
CA ARG A 94 -10.32 -12.53 11.99
C ARG A 94 -10.31 -11.06 12.38
N ARG A 95 -9.14 -10.41 12.37
CA ARG A 95 -9.02 -8.97 12.69
C ARG A 95 -9.87 -8.13 11.72
N LEU A 96 -9.81 -8.42 10.43
CA LEU A 96 -10.59 -7.73 9.41
C LEU A 96 -12.10 -8.05 9.53
N ALA A 97 -12.46 -9.30 9.80
CA ALA A 97 -13.84 -9.72 10.04
C ALA A 97 -14.45 -9.03 11.27
N ASP A 98 -13.70 -8.90 12.36
CA ASP A 98 -14.11 -8.20 13.58
C ASP A 98 -14.31 -6.68 13.33
N LYS A 99 -13.63 -6.12 12.34
CA LYS A 99 -13.87 -4.76 11.83
C LYS A 99 -15.05 -4.67 10.86
N GLY A 100 -15.73 -5.77 10.59
CA GLY A 100 -16.91 -5.85 9.72
C GLY A 100 -16.61 -6.13 8.25
N ASN A 101 -15.39 -6.53 7.89
CA ASN A 101 -15.10 -6.95 6.52
C ASN A 101 -15.71 -8.34 6.25
N THR A 102 -16.71 -8.38 5.36
CA THR A 102 -17.45 -9.61 5.06
C THR A 102 -16.62 -10.63 4.29
N THR A 103 -15.79 -10.18 3.34
CA THR A 103 -14.92 -11.06 2.56
C THR A 103 -13.93 -11.79 3.45
N ALA A 104 -13.30 -11.09 4.40
CA ALA A 104 -12.41 -11.70 5.39
C ALA A 104 -13.14 -12.72 6.28
N ALA A 105 -14.38 -12.43 6.68
CA ALA A 105 -15.21 -13.35 7.46
C ALA A 105 -15.54 -14.63 6.68
N GLU A 106 -15.83 -14.51 5.38
CA GLU A 106 -16.07 -15.63 4.49
C GLU A 106 -14.82 -16.52 4.34
N GLN A 107 -13.66 -15.92 4.03
CA GLN A 107 -12.39 -16.65 3.92
C GLN A 107 -12.02 -17.35 5.23
N LEU A 108 -12.19 -16.69 6.38
CA LEU A 108 -11.95 -17.31 7.68
C LEU A 108 -12.85 -18.52 7.92
N MET A 109 -14.14 -18.46 7.53
CA MET A 109 -15.04 -19.60 7.67
C MET A 109 -14.61 -20.77 6.78
N GLU A 110 -14.22 -20.49 5.53
CA GLU A 110 -13.76 -21.50 4.58
C GLU A 110 -12.54 -22.26 5.13
N LEU A 111 -11.50 -21.55 5.56
CA LEU A 111 -10.28 -22.15 6.12
C LEU A 111 -10.51 -22.93 7.43
N THR A 112 -11.50 -22.54 8.24
CA THR A 112 -11.81 -23.27 9.50
C THR A 112 -12.70 -24.49 9.30
N ALA A 113 -13.24 -24.69 8.10
CA ALA A 113 -14.10 -25.82 7.76
C ALA A 113 -13.33 -27.00 7.14
N GLU A 114 -12.07 -26.80 6.75
CA GLU A 114 -11.15 -27.84 6.25
C GLU A 114 -10.51 -28.67 7.37
#